data_AF-E1WZH8-F1
#
_entry.id   AF-E1WZH8-F1
#
_cell.length_a   1.000
_cell.length_b   1.000
_cell.length_c   1.000
_cell.angle_alpha   90.00
_cell.angle_beta   90.00
_cell.angle_gamma   90.00
#
_symmetry.space_group_name_H-M   'P 1'
#
loop_
_entity.id
_entity.type
_entity.pdbx_description
1 polymer ?
#
loop_
_entity_poly.entity_id
_entity_poly.type
_entity_poly.pdbx_seq_one_letter_code
_entity_poly.pdbx_strand_id
1 'polypeptide(L)'
;MRNYLLVFFFLISIPSQAIEVKDLIDSKIKMIYKLKSKSEKIKNIETLHEEVKKLKENSKLSDADFYIATDFLNALSPILTSKDYKKENCFNSKVELMSNFGIKEIEQLEKELPFGAKKGFILLSVLCR
;
A
#
# COMPACT_ATOMS: atom_id res chain seq x y z
N MET A 1 41.01 17.07 33.92
CA MET A 1 40.22 16.02 33.24
C MET A 1 38.84 16.56 32.89
N ARG A 2 38.70 17.22 31.75
CA ARG A 2 37.45 17.88 31.32
C ARG A 2 37.47 17.91 29.80
N ASN A 3 37.12 16.81 29.12
CA ASN A 3 36.94 16.76 27.65
C ASN A 3 36.34 15.44 27.09
N TYR A 4 35.55 14.69 27.87
CA TYR A 4 34.97 13.40 27.38
C TYR A 4 33.44 13.39 27.22
N LEU A 5 32.76 14.52 27.39
CA LEU A 5 31.29 14.59 27.37
C LEU A 5 30.67 15.04 26.04
N LEU A 6 31.48 15.46 25.05
CA LEU A 6 30.96 15.96 23.77
C LEU A 6 30.93 14.93 22.64
N VAL A 7 31.52 13.74 22.82
CA VAL A 7 31.57 12.70 21.78
C VAL A 7 30.30 11.83 21.78
N PHE A 8 29.51 11.85 22.85
CA PHE A 8 28.32 11.00 22.97
C PHE A 8 27.08 11.55 22.24
N PHE A 9 27.06 12.85 21.88
CA PHE A 9 25.94 13.46 21.17
C PHE A 9 25.97 13.27 19.64
N PHE A 10 27.11 12.87 19.06
CA PHE A 10 27.25 12.68 17.61
C PHE A 10 26.96 11.25 17.13
N LEU A 11 26.84 10.26 18.04
CA LEU A 11 26.66 8.85 17.68
C LEU A 11 25.20 8.36 17.71
N ILE A 12 24.24 9.19 18.15
CA ILE A 12 22.79 8.88 18.14
C ILE A 12 22.09 9.66 17.02
N SER A 13 22.76 9.79 15.88
CA SER A 13 22.12 10.16 14.62
C SER A 13 22.21 8.97 13.68
N ILE A 14 21.62 7.84 14.10
CA ILE A 14 21.15 6.86 13.12
C ILE A 14 20.16 7.67 12.27
N PRO A 15 20.37 7.84 10.95
CA PRO A 15 19.33 8.42 10.13
C PRO A 15 18.14 7.50 10.33
N SER A 16 17.11 7.99 11.02
CA SER A 16 15.78 7.42 10.93
C SER A 16 15.52 7.37 9.45
N GLN A 17 15.70 6.20 8.82
CA GLN A 17 15.25 5.98 7.47
C GLN A 17 13.75 6.22 7.57
N ALA A 18 13.34 7.43 7.21
CA ALA A 18 11.97 7.75 6.95
C ALA A 18 11.63 6.85 5.77
N ILE A 19 11.03 5.70 6.08
CA ILE A 19 10.55 4.78 5.07
C ILE A 19 9.39 5.52 4.43
N GLU A 20 9.61 6.08 3.24
CA GLU A 20 8.55 6.65 2.44
C GLU A 20 7.56 5.51 2.11
N VAL A 21 6.31 5.67 2.55
CA VAL A 21 5.28 4.63 2.41
C VAL A 21 5.08 4.30 0.93
N LYS A 22 5.19 5.32 0.09
CA LYS A 22 5.19 5.22 -1.37
C LYS A 22 6.20 4.20 -1.90
N ASP A 23 7.46 4.33 -1.49
CA ASP A 23 8.55 3.49 -1.99
C ASP A 23 8.43 2.05 -1.50
N LEU A 24 7.98 1.87 -0.25
CA LEU A 24 7.68 0.55 0.30
C LEU A 24 6.59 -0.15 -0.51
N ILE A 25 5.46 0.52 -0.76
CA ILE A 25 4.36 -0.03 -1.56
C ILE A 25 4.85 -0.39 -2.97
N ASP A 26 5.57 0.51 -3.63
CA ASP A 26 6.05 0.27 -5.00
C ASP A 26 7.04 -0.89 -5.09
N SER A 27 7.96 -0.99 -4.12
CA SER A 27 8.91 -2.09 -4.03
C SER A 27 8.19 -3.44 -3.86
N LYS A 28 7.22 -3.49 -2.95
CA LYS A 28 6.48 -4.72 -2.63
C LYS A 28 5.57 -5.16 -3.77
N ILE A 29 4.90 -4.22 -4.45
CA ILE A 29 4.09 -4.53 -5.65
C ILE A 29 4.96 -5.14 -6.76
N LYS A 30 6.17 -4.60 -6.99
CA LYS A 30 7.10 -5.19 -7.97
C LYS A 30 7.51 -6.61 -7.60
N MET A 31 7.67 -6.92 -6.32
CA MET A 31 7.95 -8.28 -5.87
C MET A 31 6.75 -9.20 -6.09
N ILE A 32 5.54 -8.76 -5.72
CA ILE A 32 4.29 -9.52 -5.91
C ILE A 32 4.06 -9.83 -7.40
N TYR A 33 4.34 -8.89 -8.30
CA TYR A 33 4.18 -9.07 -9.74
C TYR A 33 5.04 -10.21 -10.30
N LYS A 34 6.23 -10.45 -9.71
CA LYS A 34 7.16 -11.51 -10.13
C LYS A 34 6.74 -12.91 -9.67
N LEU A 35 5.84 -13.02 -8.70
CA LEU A 35 5.36 -14.30 -8.20
C LEU A 35 4.52 -15.00 -9.27
N LYS A 36 4.66 -16.33 -9.36
CA LYS A 36 3.91 -17.13 -10.34
C LYS A 36 2.56 -17.58 -9.79
N SER A 37 2.53 -17.99 -8.52
CA SER A 37 1.31 -18.55 -7.91
C SER A 37 0.34 -17.45 -7.47
N LYS A 38 -0.95 -17.67 -7.74
CA LYS A 38 -2.03 -16.81 -7.25
C LYS A 38 -2.12 -16.82 -5.72
N SER A 39 -1.94 -17.99 -5.09
CA SER A 39 -1.97 -18.11 -3.63
C SER A 39 -0.83 -17.33 -2.97
N GLU A 40 0.38 -17.36 -3.57
CA GLU A 40 1.52 -16.59 -3.08
C GLU A 40 1.29 -15.09 -3.23
N LYS A 41 0.71 -14.65 -4.36
CA LYS A 41 0.35 -13.24 -4.58
C LYS A 41 -0.61 -12.75 -3.51
N ILE A 42 -1.69 -13.50 -3.23
CA ILE A 42 -2.67 -13.14 -2.19
C ILE A 42 -1.99 -13.01 -0.84
N LYS A 43 -1.22 -14.01 -0.41
CA LYS A 43 -0.51 -13.99 0.87
C LYS A 43 0.44 -12.80 1.02
N ASN A 44 1.14 -12.43 -0.06
CA ASN A 44 2.04 -11.28 -0.04
C ASN A 44 1.27 -9.94 -0.04
N ILE A 45 0.09 -9.88 -0.66
CA ILE A 45 -0.79 -8.70 -0.60
C ILE A 45 -1.36 -8.53 0.81
N GLU A 46 -1.80 -9.61 1.46
CA GLU A 46 -2.21 -9.59 2.88
C GLU A 46 -1.07 -9.14 3.79
N THR A 47 0.14 -9.63 3.55
CA THR A 47 1.33 -9.20 4.31
C THR A 47 1.60 -7.71 4.11
N LEU A 48 1.51 -7.21 2.87
CA LEU A 48 1.66 -5.78 2.57
C LEU A 48 0.57 -4.93 3.22
N HIS A 49 -0.68 -5.41 3.24
CA HIS A 49 -1.78 -4.75 3.92
C HIS A 49 -1.49 -4.56 5.41
N GLU A 50 -1.05 -5.61 6.09
CA GLU A 50 -0.70 -5.54 7.52
C GLU A 50 0.54 -4.67 7.78
N GLU A 51 1.54 -4.70 6.90
CA GLU A 51 2.70 -3.81 6.99
C GLU A 51 2.28 -2.34 6.89
N VAL A 52 1.46 -1.97 5.89
CA VAL A 52 1.00 -0.58 5.70
C VAL A 52 0.06 -0.14 6.83
N LYS A 53 -0.78 -1.04 7.34
CA LYS A 53 -1.64 -0.77 8.50
C LYS A 53 -0.82 -0.40 9.74
N LYS A 54 0.21 -1.19 10.05
CA LYS A 54 1.14 -0.91 11.17
C LYS A 54 1.90 0.40 10.97
N LEU A 55 2.31 0.69 9.73
CA LEU A 55 2.97 1.97 9.41
C LEU A 55 2.02 3.14 9.63
N LYS A 56 0.76 3.04 9.20
CA LYS A 56 -0.26 4.08 9.40
C LYS A 56 -0.55 4.33 10.89
N GLU A 57 -0.56 3.29 11.70
CA GLU A 57 -0.75 3.39 13.16
C GLU A 57 0.44 4.08 13.86
N ASN A 58 1.59 4.22 13.19
CA ASN A 58 2.74 4.94 13.71
C ASN A 58 2.60 6.45 13.46
N SER A 59 2.64 7.25 14.51
CA SER A 59 2.41 8.71 14.48
C SER A 59 3.50 9.54 13.82
N LYS A 60 4.55 8.92 13.25
CA LYS A 60 5.71 9.60 12.64
C LYS A 60 5.59 9.77 11.12
N LEU A 61 4.48 9.40 10.50
CA LEU A 61 4.27 9.59 9.06
C LEU A 61 4.10 11.07 8.72
N SER A 62 4.56 11.45 7.53
CA SER A 62 4.16 12.70 6.92
C SER A 62 2.66 12.67 6.57
N ASP A 63 2.01 13.83 6.48
CA ASP A 63 0.61 13.91 6.04
C ASP A 63 0.40 13.21 4.69
N ALA A 64 1.32 13.41 3.75
CA ALA A 64 1.28 12.78 2.44
C ALA A 64 1.33 11.24 2.54
N ASP A 65 2.24 10.69 3.34
CA ASP A 65 2.35 9.25 3.56
C ASP A 65 1.12 8.68 4.28
N PHE A 66 0.55 9.43 5.21
CA PHE A 66 -0.67 9.04 5.92
C PHE A 66 -1.86 8.91 4.97
N TYR A 67 -2.03 9.87 4.05
CA TYR A 67 -3.07 9.79 3.02
C TYR A 67 -2.81 8.64 2.03
N ILE A 68 -1.56 8.46 1.57
CA ILE A 68 -1.19 7.34 0.70
C ILE A 68 -1.52 5.99 1.37
N ALA A 69 -1.15 5.82 2.64
CA ALA A 69 -1.46 4.61 3.40
C ALA A 69 -2.98 4.40 3.54
N THR A 70 -3.72 5.48 3.83
CA THR A 70 -5.18 5.44 3.98
C THR A 70 -5.87 5.01 2.68
N ASP A 71 -5.52 5.65 1.57
CA ASP A 71 -6.10 5.33 0.27
C ASP A 71 -5.76 3.90 -0.15
N PHE A 72 -4.53 3.46 0.11
CA PHE A 72 -4.08 2.10 -0.20
C PHE A 72 -4.87 1.04 0.59
N LEU A 73 -5.04 1.24 1.89
CA LEU A 73 -5.79 0.31 2.75
C LEU A 73 -7.28 0.26 2.37
N ASN A 74 -7.88 1.42 2.12
CA ASN A 74 -9.28 1.51 1.68
C ASN A 74 -9.50 0.82 0.32
N ALA A 75 -8.53 0.92 -0.58
CA ALA A 75 -8.58 0.23 -1.87
C ALA A 75 -8.38 -1.29 -1.76
N LEU A 76 -7.57 -1.77 -0.81
CA LEU A 76 -7.33 -3.21 -0.61
C LEU A 76 -8.44 -3.94 0.13
N SER A 77 -9.17 -3.27 1.03
CA SER A 77 -10.26 -3.87 1.80
C SER A 77 -11.26 -4.68 0.95
N PRO A 78 -11.87 -4.14 -0.14
CA PRO A 78 -12.79 -4.89 -1.00
C PRO A 78 -12.13 -5.99 -1.84
N ILE A 79 -10.81 -5.93 -2.00
CA ILE A 79 -10.02 -6.92 -2.74
C ILE A 79 -9.80 -8.15 -1.86
N LEU A 80 -9.41 -7.93 -0.61
CA LEU A 80 -9.10 -8.99 0.36
C LEU A 80 -10.33 -9.71 0.90
N THR A 81 -11.49 -9.06 0.91
CA THR A 81 -12.77 -9.70 1.26
C THR A 81 -13.33 -10.59 0.15
N SER A 82 -12.79 -10.48 -1.07
CA SER A 82 -13.21 -11.28 -2.21
C SER A 82 -12.79 -12.75 -2.03
N LYS A 83 -13.78 -13.66 -1.97
CA LYS A 83 -13.56 -15.09 -1.70
C LYS A 83 -12.93 -15.83 -2.89
N ASP A 84 -13.19 -15.36 -4.10
CA ASP A 84 -12.65 -15.92 -5.33
C ASP A 84 -12.51 -14.86 -6.43
N TYR A 85 -11.31 -14.68 -6.96
CA TYR A 85 -10.99 -13.71 -8.01
C TYR A 85 -11.40 -14.21 -9.40
N LYS A 86 -12.67 -14.62 -9.54
CA LYS A 86 -13.33 -14.89 -10.83
C LYS A 86 -13.76 -13.58 -11.48
N LYS A 87 -14.07 -13.62 -12.78
CA LYS A 87 -14.42 -12.43 -13.59
C LYS A 87 -15.47 -11.53 -12.95
N GLU A 88 -16.54 -12.12 -12.41
CA GLU A 88 -17.64 -11.38 -11.77
C GLU A 88 -17.20 -10.67 -10.48
N ASN A 89 -16.52 -11.38 -9.57
CA ASN A 89 -16.03 -10.77 -8.34
C ASN A 89 -14.91 -9.76 -8.58
N CYS A 90 -14.09 -9.97 -9.60
CA CYS A 90 -13.10 -9.00 -10.05
C CYS A 90 -13.76 -7.70 -10.55
N PHE A 91 -14.88 -7.82 -11.27
CA PHE A 91 -15.67 -6.66 -11.69
C PHE A 91 -16.30 -5.97 -10.48
N ASN A 92 -16.92 -6.73 -9.57
CA ASN A 92 -17.55 -6.18 -8.36
C ASN A 92 -16.55 -5.47 -7.45
N SER A 93 -15.39 -6.09 -7.15
CA SER A 93 -14.31 -5.47 -6.38
C SER A 93 -13.75 -4.24 -7.08
N LYS A 94 -13.71 -4.22 -8.43
CA LYS A 94 -13.34 -3.02 -9.19
C LYS A 94 -14.36 -1.90 -8.99
N VAL A 95 -15.65 -2.19 -9.15
CA VAL A 95 -16.72 -1.21 -8.95
C VAL A 95 -16.72 -0.67 -7.52
N GLU A 96 -16.59 -1.54 -6.53
CA GLU A 96 -16.56 -1.16 -5.11
C GLU A 96 -15.36 -0.27 -4.79
N LEU A 97 -14.15 -0.65 -5.23
CA LEU A 97 -12.94 0.16 -5.09
C LEU A 97 -13.17 1.56 -5.68
N MET A 98 -13.67 1.65 -6.90
CA MET A 98 -13.87 2.95 -7.56
C MET A 98 -14.94 3.80 -6.87
N SER A 99 -16.00 3.15 -6.39
CA SER A 99 -17.08 3.80 -5.64
C SER A 99 -16.58 4.40 -4.33
N ASN A 100 -15.62 3.74 -3.64
CA ASN A 100 -15.00 4.26 -2.42
C ASN A 100 -14.24 5.58 -2.65
N PHE A 101 -13.86 5.88 -3.89
CA PHE A 101 -13.21 7.14 -4.27
C PHE A 101 -14.14 8.08 -5.06
N GLY A 102 -15.46 7.81 -5.04
CA GLY A 102 -16.47 8.69 -5.63
C GLY A 102 -16.59 8.63 -7.15
N ILE A 103 -16.02 7.61 -7.79
CA ILE A 103 -15.91 7.56 -9.24
C ILE A 103 -16.92 6.57 -9.83
N LYS A 104 -17.75 7.06 -10.76
CA LYS A 104 -18.95 6.37 -11.23
C LYS A 104 -18.79 5.65 -12.58
N GLU A 105 -17.80 5.99 -13.41
CA GLU A 105 -17.64 5.46 -14.77
C GLU A 105 -16.27 4.82 -15.00
N ILE A 106 -16.22 3.49 -15.19
CA ILE A 106 -14.99 2.67 -15.24
C ILE A 106 -13.98 3.11 -16.31
N GLU A 107 -14.44 3.81 -17.35
CA GLU A 107 -13.66 4.17 -18.53
C GLU A 107 -12.89 5.50 -18.39
N GLN A 108 -13.27 6.39 -17.46
CA GLN A 108 -12.57 7.67 -17.21
C GLN A 108 -11.42 7.55 -16.18
N LEU A 109 -11.17 6.35 -15.65
CA LEU A 109 -11.16 6.19 -14.20
C LEU A 109 -9.78 5.98 -13.54
N GLU A 110 -8.83 5.32 -14.21
CA GLU A 110 -7.54 4.98 -13.58
C GLU A 110 -6.64 6.20 -13.32
N LYS A 111 -6.81 7.29 -14.08
CA LYS A 111 -5.98 8.51 -13.96
C LYS A 111 -6.36 9.37 -12.76
N GLU A 112 -7.62 9.33 -12.33
CA GLU A 112 -8.17 10.21 -11.29
C GLU A 112 -7.98 9.65 -9.87
N LEU A 113 -7.74 8.34 -9.74
CA LEU A 113 -7.48 7.73 -8.45
C LEU A 113 -6.29 8.37 -7.73
N PRO A 114 -6.35 8.58 -6.40
CA PRO A 114 -5.19 8.99 -5.63
C PRO A 114 -4.13 7.89 -5.64
N PHE A 115 -2.89 8.24 -5.33
CA PHE A 115 -1.74 7.34 -5.51
C PHE A 115 -1.92 6.00 -4.79
N GLY A 116 -2.32 5.99 -3.52
CA GLY A 116 -2.54 4.76 -2.76
C GLY A 116 -3.62 3.87 -3.40
N ALA A 117 -4.73 4.47 -3.84
CA ALA A 117 -5.80 3.75 -4.51
C ALA A 117 -5.37 3.16 -5.86
N LYS A 118 -4.57 3.89 -6.65
CA LYS A 118 -3.97 3.38 -7.89
C LYS A 118 -3.15 2.11 -7.63
N LYS A 119 -2.38 2.09 -6.55
CA LYS A 119 -1.57 0.92 -6.17
C LYS A 119 -2.43 -0.27 -5.74
N GLY A 120 -3.50 -0.04 -4.99
CA GLY A 120 -4.50 -1.08 -4.69
C GLY A 120 -5.15 -1.64 -5.96
N PHE A 121 -5.52 -0.76 -6.90
CA PHE A 121 -6.12 -1.16 -8.17
C PHE A 121 -5.17 -2.00 -9.05
N ILE A 122 -3.88 -1.69 -9.07
CA ILE A 122 -2.86 -2.50 -9.75
C ILE A 122 -2.82 -3.91 -9.15
N LEU A 123 -2.90 -4.03 -7.82
CA LEU A 123 -2.91 -5.34 -7.14
C LEU A 123 -4.16 -6.14 -7.47
N LEU A 124 -5.34 -5.51 -7.54
CA LEU A 124 -6.56 -6.16 -8.03
C LEU A 124 -6.35 -6.73 -9.44
N SER A 125 -5.78 -5.93 -10.34
CA SER A 125 -5.50 -6.34 -11.71
C SER A 125 -4.52 -7.52 -11.79
N VAL A 126 -3.58 -7.62 -10.86
CA VAL A 126 -2.65 -8.75 -10.74
C VAL A 126 -3.34 -10.04 -10.31
N LEU A 127 -4.38 -9.94 -9.48
CA LEU A 127 -5.16 -11.09 -8.99
C LEU A 127 -6.27 -11.53 -9.95
N CYS A 128 -6.74 -10.60 -10.78
CA CYS A 128 -7.84 -10.80 -11.73
C CYS A 128 -7.40 -11.16 -13.16
N ARG A 129 -6.09 -11.28 -13.39
CA ARG A 129 -5.52 -11.96 -14.57
C ARG A 129 -5.51 -13.46 -14.36
#